data_AF-A0A067F7H5-F1
#
_entry.id   AF-A0A067F7H5-F1
#
_cell.length_a   1.000
_cell.length_b   1.000
_cell.length_c   1.000
_cell.angle_alpha   90.00
_cell.angle_beta   90.00
_cell.angle_gamma   90.00
#
_symmetry.space_group_name_H-M   'P 1'
#
loop_
_entity.id
_entity.type
_entity.pdbx_description
1 polymer ?
#
loop_
_entity_poly.entity_id
_entity_poly.type
_entity_poly.pdbx_seq_one_letter_code
_entity_poly.pdbx_strand_id
1 'polypeptide(L)' 'TLLNCRAEVCKALGMAEDQCELSMGMSGDFEQAIEMGSTSVRIGSTIFGPREYAKKQQN' A
#
# COMPACT_ATOMS: atom_id res chain seq x y z
N THR A 1 -2.16 4.57 13.59
CA THR A 1 -2.42 4.86 12.16
C THR A 1 -1.11 4.75 11.39
N LEU A 2 -1.12 4.75 10.06
CA LEU A 2 0.12 4.76 9.27
C LEU A 2 0.91 6.06 9.52
N LEU A 3 0.22 7.18 9.75
CA LEU A 3 0.83 8.45 10.18
C LEU A 3 1.70 8.29 11.43
N ASN A 4 1.19 7.64 12.48
CA ASN A 4 1.96 7.45 13.71
C ASN A 4 3.20 6.57 13.47
N CYS A 5 3.06 5.52 12.66
CA CYS A 5 4.18 4.66 12.31
C CYS A 5 5.27 5.43 11.55
N ARG A 6 4.87 6.30 10.60
CA ARG A 6 5.81 7.19 9.91
C ARG A 6 6.57 8.08 10.87
N ALA A 7 5.86 8.75 11.79
CA ALA A 7 6.48 9.64 12.76
C ALA A 7 7.50 8.91 13.66
N GLU A 8 7.14 7.71 14.15
CA GLU A 8 8.03 6.89 14.98
C GLU A 8 9.28 6.43 14.23
N VAL A 9 9.12 5.93 12.99
CA VAL A 9 10.23 5.45 12.17
C VAL A 9 11.13 6.60 11.73
N CYS A 10 10.57 7.73 11.30
CA CYS A 10 11.33 8.92 10.91
C CYS A 10 12.15 9.44 12.09
N LYS A 11 11.54 9.50 13.28
CA LYS A 11 12.25 9.88 14.51
C LYS A 11 13.39 8.92 14.84
N ALA A 12 13.17 7.61 14.74
CA ALA A 12 14.18 6.60 15.03
C ALA A 12 15.36 6.65 14.04
N LEU A 13 15.10 7.02 12.79
CA LEU A 13 16.11 7.12 11.73
C LEU A 13 16.73 8.52 11.60
N GLY A 14 16.24 9.52 12.34
CA GLY A 14 16.68 10.91 12.22
C GLY A 14 16.32 11.54 10.86
N MET A 15 15.23 11.06 10.25
CA MET A 15 14.75 11.51 8.94
C MET A 15 13.56 12.45 9.10
N ALA A 16 13.36 13.32 8.12
CA ALA A 16 12.17 14.16 8.07
C ALA A 16 10.98 13.37 7.51
N GLU A 17 9.77 13.61 8.02
CA GLU A 17 8.58 12.84 7.65
C GLU A 17 8.17 13.02 6.18
N ASP A 18 8.46 14.16 5.59
CA ASP A 18 8.21 14.48 4.18
C ASP A 18 9.06 13.63 3.22
N GLN A 19 10.17 13.07 3.71
CA GLN A 19 11.03 12.16 2.95
C GLN A 19 10.58 10.69 3.04
N CYS A 20 9.54 10.39 3.82
CA CYS A 20 9.07 9.03 4.06
C CYS A 20 7.69 8.80 3.42
N GLU A 21 7.68 8.15 2.27
CA GLU A 21 6.45 7.71 1.61
C GLU A 21 5.88 6.44 2.26
N LEU A 22 4.55 6.39 2.35
CA LEU A 22 3.80 5.24 2.88
C LEU A 22 3.09 4.56 1.71
N SER A 23 3.66 3.45 1.23
CA SER A 23 3.03 2.63 0.18
C SER A 23 2.20 1.51 0.79
N MET A 24 0.91 1.77 1.03
CA MET A 24 -0.05 0.83 1.62
C MET A 24 -1.41 0.92 0.95
N GLY A 25 -2.16 -0.17 0.95
CA GLY A 25 -3.45 -0.27 0.27
C GLY A 25 -3.34 -0.90 -1.12
N MET A 26 -4.26 -1.81 -1.37
CA MET A 26 -4.47 -2.58 -2.59
C MET A 26 -5.92 -2.43 -3.07
N SER A 27 -6.28 -3.13 -4.14
CA SER A 27 -7.62 -3.11 -4.74
C SER A 27 -8.80 -3.22 -3.76
N GLY A 28 -8.64 -3.90 -2.61
CA GLY A 28 -9.73 -4.17 -1.66
C GLY A 28 -9.75 -3.31 -0.39
N ASP A 29 -8.70 -2.52 -0.14
CA ASP A 29 -8.51 -1.79 1.13
C ASP A 29 -7.83 -0.41 0.94
N PHE A 30 -7.80 0.10 -0.30
CA PHE A 30 -7.15 1.39 -0.60
C PHE A 30 -7.82 2.57 0.12
N GLU A 31 -9.13 2.55 0.34
CA GLU A 31 -9.85 3.62 1.05
C GLU A 31 -9.41 3.71 2.51
N GLN A 32 -9.38 2.58 3.22
CA GLN A 32 -8.92 2.52 4.60
C GLN A 32 -7.44 2.87 4.71
N ALA A 33 -6.62 2.46 3.73
CA ALA A 33 -5.21 2.83 3.69
C ALA A 33 -5.01 4.36 3.57
N ILE A 34 -5.82 5.04 2.75
CA ILE A 34 -5.80 6.50 2.62
C ILE A 34 -6.21 7.16 3.95
N GLU A 35 -7.31 6.70 4.57
CA GLU A 35 -7.77 7.21 5.87
C GLU A 35 -6.69 7.09 6.96
N MET A 36 -5.90 6.02 6.90
CA MET A 36 -4.81 5.77 7.84
C MET A 36 -3.53 6.56 7.55
N GLY A 37 -3.44 7.22 6.38
CA GLY A 37 -2.35 8.11 5.98
C GLY A 37 -1.44 7.62 4.85
N SER A 38 -1.86 6.63 4.06
CA SER A 38 -1.07 6.16 2.90
C SER A 38 -0.86 7.28 1.88
N THR A 39 0.37 7.40 1.36
CA THR A 39 0.71 8.34 0.29
C THR A 39 0.72 7.69 -1.10
N SER A 40 0.72 6.36 -1.14
CA SER A 40 0.76 5.58 -2.39
C SER A 40 -0.05 4.28 -2.23
N VAL A 41 -1.00 4.06 -3.15
CA VAL A 41 -1.86 2.86 -3.19
C VAL A 41 -1.60 2.05 -4.45
N ARG A 42 -1.77 0.73 -4.38
CA ARG A 42 -1.44 -0.20 -5.48
C ARG A 42 -2.69 -0.91 -5.99
N ILE A 43 -3.36 -0.33 -6.99
CA ILE A 43 -4.63 -0.85 -7.49
C ILE A 43 -4.42 -1.58 -8.82
N GLY A 44 -4.83 -2.85 -8.86
CA GLY A 44 -4.73 -3.70 -10.05
C GLY A 44 -6.10 -4.18 -10.50
N SER A 45 -6.63 -5.19 -9.80
CA SER A 45 -7.88 -5.86 -10.19
C SER A 45 -9.10 -4.96 -10.25
N THR A 46 -9.18 -3.90 -9.44
CA THR A 46 -10.30 -2.94 -9.50
C THR A 46 -10.27 -2.11 -10.79
N ILE A 47 -9.08 -1.86 -11.34
CA ILE A 47 -8.91 -1.11 -12.60
C ILE A 47 -8.98 -2.05 -13.81
N PHE A 48 -8.27 -3.17 -13.75
CA PHE A 48 -8.03 -4.05 -14.90
C PHE A 48 -8.88 -5.32 -14.91
N GLY A 49 -9.69 -5.56 -13.88
CA GLY A 49 -10.45 -6.80 -13.72
C GLY A 49 -9.64 -7.95 -13.09
N PRO A 50 -10.26 -9.13 -12.93
CA PRO A 50 -9.61 -10.30 -12.33
C PRO A 50 -8.38 -10.72 -13.15
N ARG A 51 -7.35 -11.23 -12.46
CA ARG A 51 -6.17 -11.78 -13.14
C ARG A 51 -6.53 -13.09 -13.82
N GLU A 52 -6.29 -13.16 -15.12
CA GLU A 52 -6.33 -14.39 -15.91
C GLU A 52 -5.13 -15.28 -15.53
N TYR A 53 -5.39 -16.40 -14.87
CA TYR A 53 -4.36 -17.40 -14.57
C TYR A 53 -4.45 -18.53 -15.59
N ALA A 54 -3.33 -18.82 -16.29
CA ALA A 54 -3.25 -19.98 -17.16
C ALA A 54 -3.54 -21.26 -16.35
N LYS A 55 -4.39 -22.14 -16.89
CA LYS A 55 -4.66 -23.44 -16.27
C LYS A 55 -3.33 -24.20 -16.15
N LYS A 56 -2.94 -24.56 -14.92
CA LYS A 56 -1.84 -25.50 -14.70
C LYS A 56 -2.18 -26.79 -15.45
N GLN A 57 -1.31 -27.20 -16.37
CA GLN A 57 -1.40 -28.54 -16.96
C GLN A 57 -1.28 -29.53 -15.81
N GLN A 58 -2.34 -30.33 -15.61
CA GLN A 58 -2.27 -31.50 -14.74
C GLN A 58 -1.43 -32.53 -15.48
N ASN A 59 -0.25 -32.82 -14.93
CA ASN A 59 0.55 -33.98 -15.33
C ASN A 59 -0.10 -35.26 -14.79
#